data_AF-A0A1H8SRU1-F1
#
_entry.id   AF-A0A1H8SRU1-F1
#
_cell.length_a   1.000
_cell.length_b   1.000
_cell.length_c   1.000
_cell.angle_alpha   90.00
_cell.angle_beta   90.00
_cell.angle_gamma   90.00
#
_symmetry.space_group_name_H-M   'P 1'
#
loop_
_entity.id
_entity.type
_entity.pdbx_description
1 polymer ?
#
loop_
_entity_poly.entity_id
_entity_poly.type
_entity_poly.pdbx_seq_one_letter_code
_entity_poly.pdbx_strand_id
1 'polypeptide(L)'
;MRGAYRDGLLDRPSVADGCRCAVCGRPATNRHHVIQKGMGGVSAAMERRIPKVLLCGSGTTGCHGAAHGRLLHLQWCDGMGGWVWWRSDVPMDDELAWRLHRGEYRPLRGWVEARRWKTYGRRP
;
A
#
# COMPACT_ATOMS: atom_id res chain seq x y z
N MET A 1 -10.99 -14.07 -9.21
CA MET A 1 -11.74 -13.15 -10.09
C MET A 1 -11.08 -11.78 -10.05
N ARG A 2 -10.96 -11.11 -11.19
CA ARG A 2 -10.60 -9.69 -11.27
C ARG A 2 -11.86 -8.91 -10.89
N GLY A 3 -11.78 -8.12 -9.83
CA GLY A 3 -12.86 -7.26 -9.37
C GLY A 3 -12.44 -5.81 -9.51
N ALA A 4 -13.42 -4.91 -9.69
CA ALA A 4 -13.20 -3.47 -9.87
C ALA A 4 -12.29 -2.86 -8.79
N TYR A 5 -12.32 -3.43 -7.58
CA TYR A 5 -11.43 -3.06 -6.48
C TYR A 5 -9.94 -3.18 -6.86
N ARG A 6 -9.53 -4.35 -7.37
CA ARG A 6 -8.11 -4.64 -7.71
C ARG A 6 -7.68 -3.87 -8.95
N ASP A 7 -8.58 -3.71 -9.91
CA ASP A 7 -8.27 -2.97 -11.15
C ASP A 7 -8.03 -1.48 -10.86
N GLY A 8 -8.73 -0.89 -9.88
CA GLY A 8 -8.50 0.49 -9.44
C GLY A 8 -7.14 0.74 -8.78
N LEU A 9 -6.42 -0.32 -8.40
CA LEU A 9 -5.10 -0.28 -7.79
C LEU A 9 -3.95 -0.45 -8.78
N LEU A 10 -4.23 -0.97 -9.99
CA LEU A 10 -3.21 -1.11 -11.02
C LEU A 10 -2.69 0.26 -11.49
N ASP A 11 -1.44 0.30 -11.93
CA ASP A 11 -0.77 1.46 -12.53
C ASP A 11 -0.63 2.68 -11.60
N ARG A 12 -1.06 2.55 -10.34
CA ARG A 12 -0.81 3.55 -9.29
C ARG A 12 0.69 3.59 -8.95
N PRO A 13 1.21 4.74 -8.52
CA PRO A 13 2.63 4.88 -8.23
C PRO A 13 3.05 3.93 -7.09
N SER A 14 4.23 3.34 -7.20
CA SER A 14 4.83 2.62 -6.07
C SER A 14 5.25 3.60 -4.97
N VAL A 15 5.22 3.17 -3.71
CA VAL A 15 5.66 3.98 -2.56
C VAL A 15 7.08 3.59 -2.19
N ALA A 16 8.01 4.52 -2.46
CA ALA A 16 9.40 4.43 -2.09
C ALA A 16 9.78 5.63 -1.20
N ASP A 17 9.67 5.46 0.12
CA ASP A 17 10.09 6.46 1.11
C ASP A 17 11.52 6.18 1.59
N GLY A 18 12.49 6.32 0.67
CA GLY A 18 13.90 6.02 0.91
C GLY A 18 14.13 4.58 1.38
N CYS A 19 14.27 4.41 2.70
CA CYS A 19 14.48 3.13 3.39
C CYS A 19 13.52 2.90 4.58
N ARG A 20 12.40 3.61 4.66
CA ARG A 20 11.42 3.50 5.77
C ARG A 20 10.15 2.80 5.35
N CYS A 21 9.54 2.10 6.31
CA CYS A 21 8.25 1.47 6.18
C CYS A 21 7.17 2.54 6.02
N ALA A 22 6.43 2.48 4.91
CA ALA A 22 5.37 3.44 4.59
C ALA A 22 4.20 3.42 5.59
N VAL A 23 4.12 2.42 6.48
CA VAL A 23 3.07 2.31 7.50
C VAL A 23 3.57 2.83 8.85
N CYS A 24 4.62 2.21 9.40
CA CYS A 24 5.06 2.48 10.77
C CYS A 24 6.35 3.31 10.89
N GLY A 25 7.07 3.59 9.79
CA GLY A 25 8.29 4.40 9.78
C GLY A 25 9.59 3.70 10.22
N ARG A 26 9.51 2.44 10.71
CA ARG A 26 10.68 1.58 10.97
C ARG A 26 11.46 1.31 9.67
N PRO A 27 12.75 0.89 9.72
CA PRO A 27 13.48 0.52 8.52
C PRO A 27 12.72 -0.52 7.67
N ALA A 28 12.54 -0.21 6.39
CA ALA A 28 11.95 -1.14 5.43
C ALA A 28 12.99 -2.22 5.08
N THR A 29 12.50 -3.45 4.95
CA THR A 29 13.34 -4.63 4.67
C THR A 29 13.06 -5.19 3.29
N ASN A 30 11.91 -4.88 2.68
CA ASN A 30 11.56 -5.34 1.35
C ASN A 30 10.45 -4.47 0.71
N ARG A 31 10.13 -4.81 -0.54
CA ARG A 31 8.99 -4.27 -1.31
C ARG A 31 7.86 -5.29 -1.30
N HIS A 32 6.70 -4.90 -0.80
CA HIS A 32 5.49 -5.70 -0.81
C HIS A 32 4.60 -5.30 -1.99
N HIS A 33 3.98 -6.26 -2.67
CA HIS A 33 3.02 -5.97 -3.74
C HIS A 33 1.69 -5.57 -3.12
N VAL A 34 1.12 -4.44 -3.53
CA VAL A 34 -0.20 -4.02 -3.03
C VAL A 34 -1.27 -5.05 -3.38
N ILE A 35 -1.17 -5.65 -4.56
CA ILE A 35 -2.07 -6.69 -5.02
C ILE A 35 -1.40 -8.04 -4.83
N GLN A 36 -1.95 -8.88 -3.95
CA GLN A 36 -1.42 -10.23 -3.72
C GLN A 36 -1.49 -11.07 -5.01
N LYS A 37 -0.37 -11.69 -5.37
CA LYS A 37 -0.29 -12.63 -6.50
C LYS A 37 -0.59 -14.04 -6.00
N GLY A 38 -1.29 -14.84 -6.81
CA GLY A 38 -1.42 -16.27 -6.55
C GLY A 38 -0.08 -16.99 -6.77
N MET A 39 0.00 -18.26 -6.35
CA MET A 39 1.22 -19.08 -6.46
C MET A 39 1.73 -19.24 -7.90
N GLY A 40 0.85 -19.14 -8.91
CA GLY A 40 1.22 -19.18 -10.33
C GLY A 40 1.88 -17.91 -10.87
N GLY A 41 2.07 -16.88 -10.03
CA GLY A 41 2.60 -15.60 -10.46
C GLY A 41 1.66 -14.85 -11.41
N VAL A 42 2.20 -13.82 -12.07
CA VAL A 42 1.52 -13.06 -13.13
C VAL A 42 2.50 -12.86 -14.28
N SER A 43 2.00 -12.55 -15.48
CA SER A 43 2.87 -12.22 -16.61
C SER A 43 3.77 -11.03 -16.28
N ALA A 44 4.96 -10.94 -16.89
CA ALA A 44 5.87 -9.80 -16.68
C ALA A 44 5.23 -8.44 -17.01
N ALA A 45 4.30 -8.42 -17.98
CA ALA A 45 3.51 -7.23 -18.30
C ALA A 45 2.60 -6.83 -17.14
N MET A 46 1.90 -7.79 -16.52
CA MET A 46 1.07 -7.53 -15.34
C MET A 46 1.91 -7.16 -14.11
N GLU A 47 3.05 -7.82 -13.91
CA GLU A 47 3.97 -7.57 -12.81
C GLU A 47 4.39 -6.09 -12.72
N ARG A 48 4.63 -5.45 -13.87
CA ARG A 48 4.99 -4.03 -13.95
C ARG A 48 3.86 -3.08 -13.58
N ARG A 49 2.61 -3.53 -13.67
CA ARG A 49 1.41 -2.74 -13.36
C ARG A 49 1.02 -2.81 -11.88
N ILE A 50 1.55 -3.78 -11.14
CA ILE A 50 1.23 -3.95 -9.71
C ILE A 50 2.15 -3.04 -8.88
N PRO A 51 1.59 -2.04 -8.17
CA PRO A 51 2.39 -1.15 -7.35
C PRO A 51 3.02 -1.90 -6.18
N LYS A 52 4.17 -1.39 -5.72
CA LYS A 52 4.90 -1.93 -4.56
C LYS A 52 5.03 -0.86 -3.47
N VAL A 53 4.99 -1.30 -2.22
CA VAL A 53 5.15 -0.44 -1.03
C VAL A 53 6.31 -0.97 -0.20
N LEU A 54 7.17 -0.08 0.29
CA LEU A 54 8.24 -0.43 1.23
C LEU A 54 7.65 -0.70 2.62
N LEU A 55 7.87 -1.91 3.15
CA LEU A 55 7.40 -2.35 4.46
C LEU A 55 8.54 -2.92 5.30
N CYS A 56 8.39 -2.84 6.63
CA CYS A 56 9.28 -3.52 7.57
C CYS A 56 8.82 -4.96 7.80
N GLY A 57 9.78 -5.83 8.13
CA GLY A 57 9.58 -7.26 8.36
C GLY A 57 9.54 -8.08 7.07
N SER A 58 9.44 -9.39 7.23
CA SER A 58 9.44 -10.38 6.14
C SER A 58 8.63 -11.60 6.54
N GLY A 59 8.07 -12.30 5.54
CA GLY A 59 7.23 -13.47 5.81
C GLY A 59 6.05 -13.08 6.68
N THR A 60 6.03 -13.54 7.93
CA THR A 60 4.95 -13.30 8.91
C THR A 60 5.23 -12.17 9.90
N THR A 61 6.35 -11.44 9.76
CA THR A 61 6.77 -10.40 10.72
C THR A 61 6.52 -8.97 10.22
N GLY A 62 6.30 -8.04 11.15
CA GLY A 62 6.16 -6.61 10.87
C GLY A 62 4.92 -6.25 10.04
N CYS A 63 4.94 -5.05 9.44
CA CYS A 63 3.85 -4.61 8.55
C CYS A 63 3.76 -5.48 7.29
N HIS A 64 4.89 -6.03 6.82
CA HIS A 64 4.91 -6.98 5.72
C HIS A 64 4.10 -8.24 6.05
N GLY A 65 4.34 -8.83 7.22
CA GLY A 65 3.59 -9.99 7.70
C GLY A 65 2.12 -9.70 7.92
N ALA A 66 1.78 -8.52 8.44
CA ALA A 66 0.40 -8.10 8.57
C ALA A 66 -0.32 -8.02 7.21
N ALA A 67 0.36 -7.57 6.14
CA ALA A 67 -0.23 -7.54 4.81
C ALA A 67 -0.44 -8.96 4.24
N HIS A 68 0.53 -9.86 4.43
CA HIS A 68 0.34 -11.27 4.05
C HIS A 68 -0.76 -11.97 4.85
N GLY A 69 -0.85 -11.66 6.14
CA GLY A 69 -1.86 -12.19 7.06
C GLY A 69 -3.23 -11.53 6.93
N ARG A 70 -3.45 -10.64 5.94
CA ARG A 70 -4.71 -9.93 5.72
C ARG A 70 -5.18 -9.09 6.92
N LEU A 71 -4.22 -8.57 7.67
CA LEU A 71 -4.44 -7.68 8.80
C LEU A 71 -4.09 -6.22 8.46
N LEU A 72 -3.33 -5.99 7.39
CA LEU A 72 -2.98 -4.66 6.91
C LEU A 72 -3.51 -4.51 5.49
N HIS A 73 -4.39 -3.53 5.31
CA HIS A 73 -5.08 -3.28 4.06
C HIS A 73 -4.60 -1.97 3.45
N LEU A 74 -4.32 -2.00 2.15
CA LEU A 74 -3.81 -0.86 1.38
C LEU A 74 -4.84 -0.47 0.32
N GLN A 75 -5.05 0.83 0.14
CA GLN A 75 -5.98 1.31 -0.88
C GLN A 75 -5.51 2.65 -1.48
N TRP A 76 -5.93 2.93 -2.70
CA TRP A 76 -5.82 4.25 -3.32
C TRP A 76 -7.07 5.10 -3.06
N CYS A 77 -6.89 6.32 -2.56
CA CYS A 77 -7.97 7.27 -2.31
C CYS A 77 -7.62 8.64 -2.91
N ASP A 78 -8.29 9.01 -4.01
CA ASP A 78 -8.09 10.31 -4.67
C ASP A 78 -8.41 11.49 -3.74
N GLY A 79 -9.47 11.37 -2.92
CA GLY A 79 -9.85 12.39 -1.94
C GLY A 79 -8.80 12.63 -0.85
N MET A 80 -8.01 11.60 -0.49
CA MET A 80 -6.86 11.73 0.41
C MET A 80 -5.53 11.95 -0.34
N GLY A 81 -5.59 12.09 -1.65
CA GLY A 81 -4.44 12.38 -2.50
C GLY A 81 -3.52 11.19 -2.77
N GLY A 82 -3.96 9.95 -2.51
CA GLY A 82 -3.30 8.71 -2.95
C GLY A 82 -3.35 7.58 -1.93
N TRP A 83 -2.21 6.96 -1.62
CA TRP A 83 -2.21 5.72 -0.85
C TRP A 83 -2.58 5.90 0.61
N VAL A 84 -3.46 5.02 1.07
CA VAL A 84 -3.96 4.94 2.43
C VAL A 84 -3.89 3.51 2.94
N TRP A 85 -3.90 3.35 4.26
CA TRP A 85 -3.85 2.07 4.93
C TRP A 85 -4.77 2.02 6.15
N TRP A 86 -5.23 0.82 6.46
CA TRP A 86 -5.92 0.51 7.71
C TRP A 86 -5.48 -0.87 8.20
N ARG A 87 -5.51 -1.08 9.50
CA ARG A 87 -5.14 -2.36 10.12
C ARG A 87 -6.34 -2.92 10.85
N SER A 88 -6.69 -4.16 10.53
CA SER A 88 -7.72 -4.93 11.20
C SER A 88 -7.13 -5.79 12.31
N ASP A 89 -7.98 -6.15 13.28
CA ASP A 89 -7.65 -7.12 14.32
C ASP A 89 -7.93 -8.57 13.87
N VAL A 90 -8.75 -8.75 12.84
CA VAL A 90 -9.13 -10.04 12.28
C VAL A 90 -8.84 -10.10 10.77
N PRO A 91 -8.31 -11.22 10.24
CA PRO A 91 -8.01 -11.34 8.81
C PRO A 91 -9.25 -11.15 7.93
N MET A 92 -9.16 -10.32 6.88
CA MET A 92 -10.25 -10.11 5.93
C MET A 92 -9.78 -9.75 4.52
N ASP A 93 -10.66 -9.86 3.53
CA ASP A 93 -10.32 -9.44 2.17
C ASP A 93 -10.24 -7.91 2.05
N ASP A 94 -9.29 -7.39 1.26
CA ASP A 94 -9.04 -5.94 1.14
C ASP A 94 -10.27 -5.15 0.66
N GLU A 95 -11.07 -5.74 -0.24
CA GLU A 95 -12.31 -5.14 -0.73
C GLU A 95 -13.37 -5.03 0.37
N LEU A 96 -13.46 -6.04 1.24
CA LEU A 96 -14.34 -6.01 2.40
C LEU A 96 -13.88 -4.97 3.42
N ALA A 97 -12.58 -4.93 3.71
CA ALA A 97 -11.98 -3.93 4.60
C ALA A 97 -12.28 -2.51 4.12
N TRP A 98 -12.09 -2.23 2.83
CA TRP A 98 -12.40 -0.91 2.27
C TRP A 98 -13.89 -0.58 2.37
N ARG A 99 -14.77 -1.53 2.02
CA ARG A 99 -16.22 -1.33 2.06
C ARG A 99 -16.72 -0.97 3.46
N LEU A 100 -16.19 -1.62 4.49
CA LEU A 100 -16.64 -1.46 5.87
C LEU A 100 -15.93 -0.31 6.59
N HIS A 101 -14.64 -0.09 6.33
CA HIS A 101 -13.77 0.75 7.17
C HIS A 101 -13.13 1.91 6.44
N ARG A 102 -13.56 2.29 5.23
CA ARG A 102 -12.95 3.41 4.45
C ARG A 102 -12.71 4.71 5.23
N GLY A 103 -13.55 5.01 6.22
CA GLY A 103 -13.44 6.21 7.06
C GLY A 103 -12.30 6.15 8.10
N GLU A 104 -11.75 4.96 8.35
CA GLU A 104 -10.68 4.72 9.31
C GLU A 104 -9.30 4.61 8.66
N TYR A 105 -9.26 4.54 7.32
CA TYR A 105 -8.02 4.52 6.57
C TYR A 105 -7.24 5.83 6.76
N ARG A 106 -5.92 5.69 6.88
CA ARG A 106 -4.99 6.80 7.12
C ARG A 106 -4.00 6.89 5.97
N PRO A 107 -3.53 8.09 5.59
CA PRO A 107 -2.49 8.21 4.58
C PRO A 107 -1.23 7.41 4.93
N LEU A 108 -0.61 6.79 3.93
CA LEU A 108 0.73 6.20 4.10
C LEU A 108 1.76 7.30 4.40
N ARG A 109 2.72 6.97 5.26
CA ARG A 109 3.93 7.76 5.49
C ARG A 109 4.74 7.88 4.20
N GLY A 110 5.45 8.98 4.04
CA GLY A 110 6.20 9.30 2.82
C GLY A 110 5.34 9.81 1.65
N TRP A 111 4.06 9.41 1.57
CA TRP A 111 3.15 9.89 0.52
C TRP A 111 2.60 11.30 0.81
N VAL A 112 2.33 11.61 2.09
CA VAL A 112 1.99 12.97 2.53
C VAL A 112 3.20 13.91 2.44
N GLU A 113 4.40 13.40 2.78
CA GLU A 113 5.66 14.16 2.76
C GLU A 113 6.11 14.51 1.33
N ALA A 114 5.96 13.59 0.37
CA ALA A 114 6.22 13.87 -1.05
C ALA A 114 5.34 14.99 -1.62
N ARG A 115 4.14 15.23 -1.06
CA ARG A 115 3.28 16.37 -1.43
C ARG A 115 3.64 17.65 -0.68
N ARG A 116 4.10 17.58 0.59
CA ARG A 116 4.63 18.75 1.31
C ARG A 116 5.85 19.35 0.61
N TRP A 117 6.72 18.54 0.02
CA TRP A 117 7.86 19.04 -0.76
C TRP A 117 7.42 19.80 -2.02
N LYS A 118 6.35 19.36 -2.70
CA LYS A 118 5.79 20.10 -3.86
C LYS A 118 5.16 21.44 -3.46
N THR A 119 4.73 21.62 -2.21
CA THR A 119 4.19 22.90 -1.73
C THR A 119 5.24 23.86 -1.16
N TYR A 120 6.43 23.37 -0.77
CA TYR A 120 7.52 24.21 -0.23
C TYR A 120 8.66 24.48 -1.24
N GLY A 121 8.57 23.93 -2.45
CA GLY A 121 9.59 24.04 -3.51
C GLY A 121 9.40 25.15 -4.54
N ARG A 122 8.59 26.18 -4.25
CA ARG A 122 8.69 27.48 -4.94
C ARG A 122 9.02 28.55 -3.90
N ARG A 123 10.31 28.76 -3.68
CA ARG A 123 10.82 30.09 -3.35
C ARG A 123 11.33 30.72 -4.65
N PRO A 124 11.14 32.04 -4.83
CA PRO A 124 11.56 32.78 -6.04
C PRO A 124 13.06 32.63 -6.29
#